data_AF-T1BBZ7-F1
#
_entry.id   AF-T1BBZ7-F1
#
_cell.length_a   1.000
_cell.length_b   1.000
_cell.length_c   1.000
_cell.angle_alpha   90.00
_cell.angle_beta   90.00
_cell.angle_gamma   90.00
#
_symmetry.space_group_name_H-M   'P 1'
#
loop_
_entity.id
_entity.type
_entity.pdbx_description
1 polymer ?
#
loop_
_entity_poly.entity_id
_entity_poly.type
_entity_poly.pdbx_seq_one_letter_code
_entity_poly.pdbx_strand_id
1 'polypeptide(L)'
;MADQEKRAITVKKEEDMSEWYTQVIINSEFVDYSAVSGCVVFRPSAYFCWNAVKEATDAMFMKAGIKNAYFPLLIPERFFEKEKEHIAGFSPEVAWVTETGESKLSERLAIRPTSETIMYDSYSRWIRS
;
A
#
# COMPACT_ATOMS: atom_id res chain seq x y z
N MET A 1 32.51 -19.16 -7.76
CA MET A 1 33.13 -18.65 -6.51
C MET A 1 32.93 -17.15 -6.35
N ALA A 2 33.24 -16.31 -7.36
CA ALA A 2 33.00 -14.86 -7.28
C ALA A 2 31.53 -14.41 -7.06
N ASP A 3 30.55 -15.23 -7.45
CA ASP A 3 29.12 -14.91 -7.31
C ASP A 3 28.52 -15.31 -5.95
N GLN A 4 29.21 -16.19 -5.20
CA GLN A 4 28.81 -16.59 -3.85
C GLN A 4 29.25 -15.57 -2.80
N GLU A 5 30.41 -14.91 -2.98
CA GLU A 5 30.88 -13.83 -2.11
C GLU A 5 29.93 -12.62 -2.13
N LYS A 6 29.25 -12.36 -3.25
CA LYS A 6 28.32 -11.22 -3.40
C LYS A 6 27.02 -11.34 -2.59
N ARG A 7 26.69 -12.52 -2.05
CA ARG A 7 25.40 -12.76 -1.35
C ARG A 7 25.54 -13.01 0.14
N ALA A 8 26.75 -12.92 0.70
CA ALA A 8 26.97 -13.09 2.13
C ALA A 8 26.42 -11.88 2.92
N ILE A 9 25.92 -12.14 4.13
CA ILE A 9 25.60 -11.08 5.10
C ILE A 9 26.90 -10.76 5.85
N THR A 10 27.35 -9.51 5.79
CA THR A 10 28.67 -9.08 6.28
C THR A 10 28.63 -8.40 7.64
N VAL A 11 27.46 -7.91 8.07
CA VAL A 11 27.27 -7.25 9.37
C VAL A 11 26.44 -8.11 10.32
N LYS A 12 26.66 -7.96 11.63
CA LYS A 12 25.80 -8.60 12.64
C LYS A 12 24.60 -7.71 12.95
N LYS A 13 23.47 -8.34 13.20
CA LYS A 13 22.21 -7.67 13.58
C LYS A 13 22.33 -6.75 14.80
N GLU A 14 23.14 -7.13 15.78
CA GLU A 14 23.35 -6.39 17.03
C GLU A 14 24.26 -5.17 16.86
N GLU A 15 25.10 -5.17 15.82
CA GLU A 15 26.08 -4.12 15.54
C GLU A 15 25.49 -3.03 14.63
N ASP A 16 24.83 -3.45 13.54
CA ASP A 16 24.10 -2.55 12.63
C ASP A 16 22.84 -3.24 12.10
N MET A 17 21.70 -2.94 12.74
CA MET A 17 20.42 -3.54 12.37
C MET A 17 19.95 -3.11 10.98
N SER A 18 20.20 -1.87 10.59
CA SER A 18 19.70 -1.28 9.33
C SER A 18 20.39 -1.91 8.12
N GLU A 19 21.73 -2.00 8.17
CA GLU A 19 22.50 -2.65 7.12
C GLU A 19 22.25 -4.16 7.11
N TRP A 20 22.17 -4.80 8.29
CA TRP A 20 21.86 -6.22 8.39
C TRP A 20 20.51 -6.54 7.74
N TYR A 21 19.47 -5.75 8.05
CA TYR A 21 18.13 -5.95 7.49
C TYR A 21 18.13 -5.81 5.98
N THR A 22 18.81 -4.78 5.47
CA THR A 22 18.95 -4.54 4.03
C THR A 22 19.64 -5.71 3.33
N GLN A 23 20.77 -6.17 3.85
CA GLN A 23 21.48 -7.31 3.28
C GLN A 23 20.64 -8.59 3.32
N VAL A 24 19.92 -8.84 4.42
CA VAL A 24 19.05 -10.01 4.54
C VAL A 24 17.98 -10.00 3.46
N ILE A 25 17.20 -8.92 3.33
CA ILE A 25 16.04 -8.90 2.42
C ILE A 25 16.44 -8.85 0.94
N ILE A 26 17.59 -8.24 0.61
CA ILE A 26 18.11 -8.16 -0.76
C ILE A 26 18.84 -9.44 -1.16
N ASN A 27 19.80 -9.91 -0.34
CA ASN A 27 20.64 -11.06 -0.70
C ASN A 27 19.88 -12.39 -0.64
N SER A 28 18.80 -12.46 0.13
CA SER A 28 17.88 -13.62 0.14
C SER A 28 16.90 -13.62 -1.03
N GLU A 29 16.97 -12.64 -1.93
CA GLU A 29 16.06 -12.52 -3.06
C GLU A 29 14.59 -12.33 -2.62
N PHE A 30 14.38 -11.69 -1.46
CA PHE A 30 13.05 -11.46 -0.88
C PHE A 30 12.41 -10.18 -1.43
N VAL A 31 13.19 -9.10 -1.55
CA VAL A 31 12.80 -7.86 -2.22
C VAL A 31 13.86 -7.40 -3.20
N ASP A 32 13.49 -6.49 -4.08
CA ASP A 32 14.41 -5.75 -4.95
C ASP A 32 14.12 -4.25 -4.83
N TYR A 33 15.13 -3.42 -5.09
CA TYR A 33 14.94 -1.98 -5.09
C TYR A 33 14.12 -1.54 -6.31
N SER A 34 13.20 -0.61 -6.10
CA SER A 34 12.51 0.04 -7.20
C SER A 34 13.20 1.37 -7.56
N ALA A 35 12.90 1.91 -8.74
CA ALA A 35 13.35 3.24 -9.14
C ALA A 35 12.65 4.38 -8.37
N VAL A 36 11.63 4.07 -7.56
CA VAL A 36 10.86 5.04 -6.78
C VAL A 36 11.28 4.96 -5.32
N SER A 37 11.71 6.09 -4.77
CA SER A 37 12.09 6.19 -3.35
C SER A 37 10.93 5.74 -2.44
N GLY A 38 11.24 4.92 -1.44
CA GLY A 38 10.24 4.36 -0.53
C GLY A 38 9.44 3.18 -1.11
N CYS A 39 9.69 2.77 -2.35
CA CYS A 39 9.05 1.60 -2.97
C CYS A 39 10.07 0.48 -3.24
N VAL A 40 9.62 -0.77 -3.05
CA VAL A 40 10.38 -1.99 -3.33
C VAL A 40 9.55 -2.93 -4.19
N VAL A 41 10.23 -3.80 -4.94
CA VAL A 41 9.59 -4.91 -5.63
C VAL A 41 9.57 -6.12 -4.70
N PHE A 42 8.39 -6.63 -4.38
CA PHE A 42 8.27 -7.89 -3.64
C PHE A 42 8.50 -9.07 -4.59
N ARG A 43 9.57 -9.83 -4.35
CA ARG A 43 9.89 -11.02 -5.14
C ARG A 43 9.00 -12.21 -4.74
N PRO A 44 8.98 -13.33 -5.50
CA PRO A 44 8.07 -14.43 -5.24
C PRO A 44 8.05 -14.95 -3.79
N SER A 45 9.21 -15.03 -3.12
CA SER A 45 9.29 -15.45 -1.72
C SER A 45 8.56 -14.50 -0.77
N ALA A 46 8.68 -13.18 -0.95
CA ALA A 46 7.95 -12.21 -0.15
C ALA A 46 6.46 -12.21 -0.45
N TYR A 47 6.10 -12.31 -1.73
CA TYR A 47 4.71 -12.35 -2.14
C TYR A 47 4.01 -13.64 -1.70
N PHE A 48 4.74 -14.75 -1.59
CA PHE A 48 4.25 -15.98 -0.98
C PHE A 48 3.87 -15.78 0.49
N CYS A 49 4.74 -15.16 1.30
CA CYS A 49 4.43 -14.84 2.70
C CYS A 49 3.17 -13.97 2.81
N TRP A 50 3.05 -12.95 1.95
CA TRP A 50 1.85 -12.11 1.87
C TRP A 50 0.59 -12.93 1.57
N ASN A 51 0.64 -13.82 0.57
CA ASN A 51 -0.51 -14.66 0.21
C ASN A 51 -0.91 -15.59 1.35
N ALA A 52 0.04 -16.20 2.06
CA ALA A 52 -0.24 -17.07 3.20
C ALA A 52 -1.00 -16.31 4.32
N VAL A 53 -0.56 -15.10 4.65
CA VAL A 53 -1.25 -14.25 5.64
C VAL A 53 -2.63 -13.83 5.14
N LYS A 54 -2.71 -13.39 3.88
CA LYS A 54 -3.96 -12.95 3.25
C LYS A 54 -5.00 -14.07 3.27
N GLU A 55 -4.66 -15.27 2.80
CA GLU A 55 -5.56 -16.41 2.73
C GLU A 55 -6.06 -16.86 4.11
N ALA A 56 -5.15 -16.92 5.09
CA ALA A 56 -5.52 -17.28 6.46
C ALA A 56 -6.50 -16.25 7.06
N THR A 57 -6.24 -14.96 6.86
CA THR A 57 -7.07 -13.87 7.40
C THR A 57 -8.42 -13.79 6.66
N ASP A 58 -8.41 -13.95 5.34
CA ASP A 58 -9.62 -13.94 4.50
C ASP A 58 -10.60 -15.04 4.92
N ALA A 59 -10.08 -16.25 5.19
CA ALA A 59 -10.89 -17.35 5.71
C ALA A 59 -11.54 -17.02 7.08
N MET A 60 -10.86 -16.25 7.94
CA MET A 60 -11.44 -15.79 9.21
C MET A 60 -12.54 -14.75 8.98
N PHE A 61 -12.32 -13.78 8.08
CA PHE A 61 -13.32 -12.78 7.73
C PHE A 61 -14.58 -13.39 7.11
N MET A 62 -14.43 -14.35 6.21
CA MET A 62 -15.56 -15.06 5.62
C MET A 62 -16.37 -15.82 6.69
N LYS A 63 -15.70 -16.47 7.65
CA LYS A 63 -16.38 -17.12 8.79
C LYS A 63 -17.15 -16.13 9.67
N ALA A 64 -16.67 -14.89 9.77
CA ALA A 64 -17.34 -13.80 10.48
C ALA A 64 -18.45 -13.11 9.65
N GLY A 65 -18.71 -13.56 8.41
CA GLY A 65 -19.72 -12.97 7.53
C GLY A 65 -19.27 -11.69 6.81
N ILE A 66 -18.00 -11.30 6.91
CA ILE A 66 -17.42 -10.18 6.19
C ILE A 66 -17.23 -10.58 4.72
N LYS A 67 -17.57 -9.67 3.81
CA LYS A 67 -17.50 -9.89 2.36
C LYS A 67 -16.45 -8.96 1.74
N ASN A 68 -15.58 -9.52 0.93
CA ASN A 68 -14.61 -8.74 0.16
C ASN A 68 -15.33 -7.86 -0.87
N ALA A 69 -14.83 -6.65 -1.01
CA ALA A 69 -15.23 -5.69 -2.03
C ALA A 69 -14.00 -4.91 -2.50
N TYR A 70 -14.08 -4.33 -3.69
CA TYR A 70 -13.02 -3.49 -4.23
C TYR A 70 -13.58 -2.11 -4.59
N PHE A 71 -13.04 -1.08 -3.97
CA PHE A 71 -13.35 0.32 -4.27
C PHE A 71 -12.23 0.93 -5.12
N PRO A 72 -12.53 1.92 -5.97
CA PRO A 72 -11.53 2.57 -6.82
C PRO A 72 -10.32 3.12 -6.05
N LEU A 73 -9.15 3.05 -6.70
CA LEU A 73 -7.89 3.60 -6.19
C LEU A 73 -7.89 5.14 -6.15
N LEU A 74 -8.59 5.79 -7.08
CA LEU A 74 -8.59 7.23 -7.22
C LEU A 74 -9.81 7.84 -6.54
N ILE A 75 -9.58 8.84 -5.68
CA ILE A 75 -10.64 9.55 -4.94
C ILE A 75 -10.69 11.01 -5.40
N PRO A 76 -11.85 11.51 -5.87
CA PRO A 76 -11.99 12.91 -6.25
C PRO A 76 -11.78 13.85 -5.07
N GLU A 77 -11.10 14.98 -5.28
CA GLU A 77 -10.78 15.97 -4.25
C GLU A 77 -11.99 16.40 -3.40
N ARG A 78 -13.16 16.60 -4.02
CA ARG A 78 -14.40 17.01 -3.33
C ARG A 78 -14.84 16.07 -2.20
N PHE A 79 -14.39 14.80 -2.21
CA PHE A 79 -14.70 13.85 -1.14
C PHE A 79 -13.94 14.17 0.15
N PHE A 80 -12.72 14.73 0.04
CA PHE A 80 -11.96 15.15 1.21
C PHE A 80 -12.50 16.46 1.78
N GLU A 81 -13.01 17.35 0.94
CA GLU A 81 -13.62 18.60 1.38
C GLU A 81 -14.84 18.37 2.28
N LYS A 82 -15.65 17.36 1.96
CA LYS A 82 -16.80 16.96 2.79
C LYS A 82 -16.39 16.45 4.18
N GLU A 83 -15.20 15.88 4.32
CA GLU A 83 -14.71 15.28 5.56
C GLU A 83 -13.82 16.23 6.38
N LYS A 84 -13.43 17.40 5.82
CA LYS A 84 -12.62 18.41 6.52
C LYS A 84 -13.27 18.89 7.82
N GLU A 85 -14.61 18.88 7.90
CA GLU A 85 -15.35 19.25 9.11
C GLU A 85 -15.24 18.20 10.22
N HIS A 86 -14.94 16.94 9.88
CA HIS A 86 -14.86 15.83 10.83
C HIS A 86 -13.43 15.44 11.20
N ILE A 87 -12.43 15.85 10.40
CA ILE A 87 -11.03 15.48 10.62
C ILE A 87 -10.14 16.72 10.72
N ALA A 88 -10.17 17.36 11.88
CA ALA A 88 -9.27 18.46 12.21
C ALA A 88 -7.80 17.99 12.16
N GLY A 89 -7.03 18.51 11.20
CA GLY A 89 -5.61 18.18 11.04
C GLY A 89 -5.30 17.06 10.03
N PHE A 90 -6.28 16.55 9.30
CA PHE A 90 -6.01 15.68 8.15
C PHE A 90 -5.54 16.54 6.98
N SER A 91 -4.24 16.83 6.94
CA SER A 91 -3.55 17.09 5.68
C SER A 91 -3.01 15.75 5.21
N PRO A 92 -3.80 14.93 4.49
CA PRO A 92 -3.31 13.63 4.07
C PRO A 92 -2.11 13.87 3.15
N GLU A 93 -0.98 13.22 3.44
CA GLU A 93 0.16 13.13 2.52
C GLU A 93 -0.26 12.26 1.32
N VAL A 94 -1.15 12.79 0.48
CA VAL A 94 -1.69 12.09 -0.68
C VAL A 94 -0.98 12.52 -1.95
N ALA A 95 -0.66 11.53 -2.76
CA ALA A 95 -0.24 11.74 -4.13
C ALA A 95 -1.46 12.15 -4.97
N TRP A 96 -1.33 13.25 -5.70
CA TRP A 96 -2.37 13.76 -6.59
C TRP A 96 -2.08 13.40 -8.04
N VAL A 97 -3.08 12.88 -8.72
CA VAL A 97 -3.15 12.82 -10.18
C VAL A 97 -3.88 14.06 -10.67
N THR A 98 -3.18 14.90 -11.43
CA THR A 98 -3.70 16.19 -11.90
C THR A 98 -3.86 16.27 -13.41
N GLU A 99 -3.27 15.32 -14.15
CA GLU A 99 -3.17 15.34 -15.60
C GLU A 99 -3.38 13.94 -16.18
N THR A 100 -3.90 13.89 -17.40
CA THR A 100 -4.01 12.69 -18.23
C THR A 100 -3.34 12.96 -19.57
N GLY A 101 -2.17 12.34 -19.80
CA GLY A 101 -1.31 12.74 -20.91
C GLY A 101 -0.87 14.19 -20.74
N GLU A 102 -1.19 15.04 -21.71
CA GLU A 102 -0.88 16.48 -21.69
C GLU A 102 -2.06 17.36 -21.25
N SER A 103 -3.22 16.75 -20.94
CA SER A 103 -4.43 17.49 -20.56
C SER A 103 -4.62 17.54 -19.06
N LYS A 104 -4.88 18.74 -18.53
CA LYS A 104 -5.20 18.94 -17.11
C LYS A 104 -6.61 18.45 -16.78
N LEU A 105 -6.75 17.73 -15.68
CA LEU A 105 -8.05 17.29 -15.17
C LEU A 105 -8.85 18.47 -14.62
N SER A 106 -10.17 18.42 -14.78
CA SER A 106 -11.09 19.42 -14.19
C SER A 106 -11.14 19.36 -12.68
N GLU A 107 -10.85 18.19 -12.11
CA GLU A 107 -10.76 17.92 -10.66
C GLU A 107 -9.54 17.02 -10.41
N ARG A 108 -8.77 17.30 -9.35
CA ARG A 108 -7.64 16.45 -8.97
C ARG A 108 -8.14 15.16 -8.34
N LEU A 109 -7.42 14.06 -8.59
CA LEU A 109 -7.74 12.76 -8.03
C LEU A 109 -6.62 12.32 -7.08
N ALA A 110 -6.93 12.02 -5.83
CA ALA A 110 -5.95 11.50 -4.89
C ALA A 110 -5.78 9.98 -5.11
N ILE A 111 -4.55 9.49 -5.03
CA ILE A 111 -4.30 8.06 -4.77
C ILE A 111 -4.77 7.78 -3.35
N ARG A 112 -5.71 6.84 -3.21
CA ARG A 112 -6.40 6.50 -1.98
C ARG A 112 -5.41 6.18 -0.83
N PRO A 113 -5.34 7.01 0.23
CA PRO A 113 -4.60 6.68 1.44
C PRO A 113 -5.40 5.73 2.34
N THR A 114 -6.73 5.93 2.36
CA THR A 114 -7.71 5.15 3.09
C THR A 114 -9.08 5.29 2.42
N SER A 115 -10.00 4.38 2.72
CA SER A 115 -11.19 4.13 1.89
C SER A 115 -12.49 4.74 2.39
N GLU A 116 -12.50 5.33 3.58
CA GLU A 116 -13.69 5.82 4.27
C GLU A 116 -14.51 6.74 3.36
N THR A 117 -13.88 7.76 2.79
CA THR A 117 -14.59 8.78 2.00
C THR A 117 -15.30 8.19 0.78
N ILE A 118 -14.66 7.26 0.06
CA ILE A 118 -15.24 6.60 -1.11
C ILE A 118 -16.24 5.48 -0.75
N MET A 119 -15.99 4.77 0.36
CA MET A 119 -16.86 3.71 0.85
C MET A 119 -18.18 4.27 1.40
N TYR A 120 -18.11 5.31 2.23
CA TYR A 120 -19.27 5.88 2.92
C TYR A 120 -20.24 6.55 1.96
N ASP A 121 -19.73 7.19 0.91
CA ASP A 121 -20.56 7.67 -0.19
C ASP A 121 -21.36 6.53 -0.84
N SER A 122 -20.75 5.36 -1.06
CA SER A 122 -21.46 4.20 -1.58
C SER A 122 -22.45 3.62 -0.57
N TYR A 123 -22.06 3.54 0.71
CA TYR A 123 -22.92 3.03 1.77
C TYR A 123 -24.17 3.89 1.96
N SER A 124 -24.05 5.21 1.81
CA SER A 124 -25.20 6.15 1.85
C SER A 124 -26.27 5.84 0.80
N ARG A 125 -25.90 5.16 -0.29
CA ARG A 125 -26.84 4.72 -1.34
C ARG A 125 -27.37 3.32 -1.09
N TRP A 126 -26.55 2.43 -0.53
CA TRP A 126 -26.88 1.01 -0.33
C TRP A 126 -27.75 0.77 0.90
N ILE A 127 -27.55 1.54 1.97
CA ILE A 127 -28.28 1.39 3.23
C ILE A 127 -29.56 2.21 3.13
N ARG A 128 -30.71 1.53 3.06
CA ARG A 128 -32.04 2.15 2.89
C ARG A 128 -33.07 1.67 3.92
N SER A 129 -32.72 0.72 4.78
CA SER A 129 -33.57 0.11 5.81
C SER A 129 -32.70 -0.53 6.88
#